data_AF-A0A5T2E4A2-F1
#
_entry.id   AF-A0A5T2E4A2-F1
#
_cell.length_a   1.000
_cell.length_b   1.000
_cell.length_c   1.000
_cell.angle_alpha   90.00
_cell.angle_beta   90.00
_cell.angle_gamma   90.00
#
_symmetry.space_group_name_H-M   'P 1'
#
loop_
_entity.id
_entity.type
_entity.pdbx_description
1 polymer ?
#
loop_
_entity_poly.entity_id
_entity_poly.type
_entity_poly.pdbx_seq_one_letter_code
_entity_poly.pdbx_strand_id
1 'polypeptide(L)'
;PVIIRLLDLKEYEDSERLAARISAAFAMFIRRSDAMVQDGDAPDYADKDRDLDIEPGTILKDLLPGEDIGTIKSDRPNANLESFRMGQLRAVAAGVRGSFSSIARNYDGTYSAQRQELVEAQEGYAILQDNFIAAVSRPVYRRWLATAITAGVIDVPPDTDMATLFNAVYSG
;
A
#
# COMPACT_ATOMS: atom_id res chain seq x y z
N PRO A 1 13.41 -1.73 7.64
CA PRO A 1 13.24 -2.46 6.37
C PRO A 1 11.79 -2.62 5.88
N VAL A 2 10.81 -2.84 6.79
CA VAL A 2 9.39 -3.01 6.41
C VAL A 2 8.74 -1.71 5.92
N ILE A 3 9.03 -0.59 6.58
CA ILE A 3 8.43 0.73 6.26
C ILE A 3 8.73 1.15 4.83
N ILE A 4 9.97 0.97 4.36
CA ILE A 4 10.38 1.31 2.99
C ILE A 4 9.56 0.48 1.98
N ARG A 5 9.37 -0.82 2.22
CA ARG A 5 8.55 -1.67 1.34
C ARG A 5 7.09 -1.25 1.26
N LEU A 6 6.51 -0.78 2.38
CA LEU A 6 5.16 -0.24 2.39
C LEU A 6 5.05 1.08 1.64
N LEU A 7 6.09 1.92 1.75
CA LEU A 7 6.17 3.16 0.99
C LEU A 7 6.28 2.87 -0.52
N ASP A 8 7.17 1.97 -0.92
CA ASP A 8 7.34 1.56 -2.31
C ASP A 8 6.04 0.97 -2.87
N LEU A 9 5.32 0.16 -2.08
CA LEU A 9 4.01 -0.39 -2.48
C LEU A 9 2.99 0.73 -2.72
N LYS A 10 2.94 1.73 -1.83
CA LYS A 10 2.07 2.90 -1.99
C LYS A 10 2.42 3.69 -3.26
N GLU A 11 3.69 4.01 -3.46
CA GLU A 11 4.15 4.77 -4.63
C GLU A 11 3.84 4.03 -5.93
N TYR A 12 3.98 2.70 -5.93
CA TYR A 12 3.63 1.86 -7.06
C TYR A 12 2.12 1.86 -7.35
N GLU A 13 1.27 1.67 -6.33
CA GLU A 13 -0.19 1.72 -6.51
C GLU A 13 -0.68 3.10 -6.96
N ASP A 14 -0.09 4.18 -6.44
CA ASP A 14 -0.41 5.55 -6.83
C ASP A 14 0.03 5.84 -8.28
N SER A 15 1.20 5.34 -8.68
CA SER A 15 1.71 5.45 -10.06
C SER A 15 0.84 4.68 -11.06
N GLU A 16 0.41 3.46 -10.74
CA GLU A 16 -0.49 2.68 -11.59
C GLU A 16 -1.86 3.36 -11.73
N ARG A 17 -2.40 3.94 -10.65
CA ARG A 17 -3.65 4.71 -10.70
C ARG A 17 -3.53 5.96 -11.57
N LEU A 18 -2.44 6.72 -11.40
CA LEU A 18 -2.19 7.93 -12.18
C LEU A 18 -1.99 7.58 -13.66
N ALA A 19 -1.25 6.53 -13.94
CA ALA A 19 -1.00 6.10 -15.30
C ALA A 19 -2.26 5.53 -15.96
N ALA A 20 -3.14 4.84 -15.22
CA ALA A 20 -4.46 4.45 -15.70
C ALA A 20 -5.32 5.68 -16.06
N ARG A 21 -5.30 6.73 -15.23
CA ARG A 21 -6.01 7.99 -15.50
C ARG A 21 -5.47 8.71 -16.74
N ILE A 22 -4.15 8.81 -16.87
CA ILE A 22 -3.50 9.41 -18.04
C ILE A 22 -3.85 8.61 -19.30
N SER A 23 -3.75 7.29 -19.26
CA SER A 23 -4.12 6.44 -20.39
C SER A 23 -5.60 6.50 -20.76
N ALA A 24 -6.49 6.71 -19.78
CA ALA A 24 -7.90 6.96 -20.07
C ALA A 24 -8.13 8.33 -20.75
N ALA A 25 -7.26 9.32 -20.47
CA ALA A 25 -7.35 10.66 -21.06
C ALA A 25 -6.69 10.76 -22.44
N PHE A 26 -5.64 9.99 -22.71
CA PHE A 26 -4.92 9.99 -23.98
C PHE A 26 -5.34 8.80 -24.85
N ALA A 27 -6.35 9.00 -25.69
CA ALA A 27 -6.79 7.97 -26.64
C ALA A 27 -6.04 8.02 -27.99
N MET A 28 -5.67 9.21 -28.46
CA MET A 28 -5.24 9.42 -29.85
C MET A 28 -4.22 10.56 -29.95
N PHE A 29 -3.24 10.41 -30.83
CA PHE A 29 -2.35 11.49 -31.28
C PHE A 29 -2.39 11.58 -32.80
N ILE A 30 -2.24 12.79 -33.33
CA ILE A 30 -2.17 13.04 -34.78
C ILE A 30 -0.70 13.13 -35.16
N ARG A 31 -0.25 12.29 -36.09
CA ARG A 31 1.08 12.35 -36.67
C ARG A 31 1.01 13.02 -38.04
N ARG A 32 1.76 14.11 -38.24
CA ARG A 32 1.93 14.72 -39.56
C ARG A 32 3.13 14.09 -40.26
N SER A 33 2.92 13.60 -41.48
CA SER A 33 4.02 13.17 -42.35
C SER A 33 4.57 14.37 -43.12
N ASP A 34 5.89 14.53 -43.14
CA ASP A 34 6.60 15.66 -43.77
C ASP A 34 6.60 15.60 -45.32
N ALA A 35 5.76 14.75 -45.91
CA ALA A 35 5.86 14.30 -47.29
C ALA A 35 5.09 15.18 -48.31
N MET A 36 4.53 16.32 -47.89
CA MET A 36 3.76 17.21 -48.79
C MET A 36 4.12 18.70 -48.70
N VAL A 37 5.27 19.06 -48.11
CA VAL A 37 5.82 20.42 -48.29
C VAL A 37 6.63 20.44 -49.60
N GLN A 38 5.96 20.23 -50.72
CA GLN A 38 6.55 20.55 -52.02
C GLN A 38 5.50 21.19 -52.93
N ASP A 39 5.80 22.45 -53.23
CA ASP A 39 5.26 23.33 -54.25
C ASP A 39 4.07 24.24 -53.88
N GLY A 40 4.40 25.50 -53.61
CA GLY A 40 3.75 26.62 -54.29
C GLY A 40 2.65 27.40 -53.57
N ASP A 41 1.94 26.84 -52.59
CA ASP A 41 0.88 27.57 -51.90
C ASP A 41 0.79 27.10 -50.46
N ALA A 42 1.45 27.81 -49.54
CA ALA A 42 1.33 27.54 -48.12
C ALA A 42 -0.02 28.09 -47.66
N PRO A 43 -1.03 27.25 -47.33
CA PRO A 43 -2.20 27.76 -46.66
C PRO A 43 -1.72 28.26 -45.30
N ASP A 44 -2.11 29.48 -44.96
CA ASP A 44 -1.84 30.06 -43.65
C ASP A 44 -2.57 29.22 -42.60
N TYR A 45 -1.91 28.18 -42.10
CA TYR A 45 -2.35 27.37 -40.97
C TYR A 45 -1.88 27.97 -39.65
N ALA A 46 -1.40 29.23 -39.66
CA ALA A 46 -1.25 29.96 -38.43
C ALA A 46 -2.63 30.13 -37.80
N ASP A 47 -2.74 29.69 -36.56
CA ASP A 47 -3.78 30.15 -35.65
C ASP A 47 -5.19 29.59 -35.87
N LYS A 48 -5.30 28.27 -35.73
CA LYS A 48 -6.45 27.74 -35.00
C LYS A 48 -5.91 26.92 -33.85
N ASP A 49 -5.98 27.46 -32.64
CA ASP A 49 -6.16 26.66 -31.43
C ASP A 49 -7.36 25.74 -31.70
N ARG A 50 -7.10 24.56 -32.27
CA ARG A 50 -8.11 23.54 -32.49
C ARG A 50 -8.26 22.82 -31.17
N ASP A 51 -9.03 23.43 -30.28
CA ASP A 51 -9.58 22.73 -29.14
C ASP A 51 -10.42 21.57 -29.68
N LEU A 52 -9.83 20.38 -29.66
CA LEU A 52 -10.50 19.14 -29.99
C LEU A 52 -11.21 18.67 -28.73
N ASP A 53 -12.50 18.99 -28.64
CA ASP A 53 -13.36 18.45 -27.60
C ASP A 53 -13.69 16.99 -27.94
N ILE A 54 -13.07 16.07 -27.21
CA ILE A 54 -13.17 14.63 -27.46
C ILE A 54 -14.19 14.05 -26.50
N GLU A 55 -15.40 13.80 -27.01
CA GLU A 55 -16.41 13.01 -26.33
C GLU A 55 -16.38 11.53 -26.77
N PRO A 56 -16.80 10.58 -25.92
CA PRO A 56 -16.91 9.17 -26.30
C PRO A 56 -17.83 8.99 -27.52
N GLY A 57 -17.27 8.56 -28.66
CA GLY A 57 -18.00 8.39 -29.92
C GLY A 57 -17.72 9.46 -30.99
N THR A 58 -16.88 10.45 -30.69
CA THR A 58 -16.46 11.45 -31.69
C THR A 58 -15.65 10.79 -32.82
N ILE A 59 -16.17 10.89 -34.04
CA ILE A 59 -15.46 10.51 -35.27
C ILE A 59 -14.71 11.75 -35.74
N LEU A 60 -13.38 11.74 -35.60
CA LEU A 60 -12.51 12.82 -36.08
C LEU A 60 -12.49 12.82 -37.62
N LYS A 61 -13.23 13.74 -38.23
CA LYS A 61 -13.33 13.89 -39.70
C LYS A 61 -12.42 14.96 -40.28
N ASP A 62 -11.83 15.83 -39.47
CA ASP A 62 -11.07 16.98 -39.93
C ASP A 62 -9.55 16.73 -39.93
N LEU A 63 -9.12 15.62 -40.51
CA LEU A 63 -7.71 15.35 -40.75
C LEU A 63 -7.25 16.03 -42.04
N LEU A 64 -6.13 16.73 -41.98
CA LEU A 64 -5.53 17.34 -43.17
C LEU A 64 -4.79 16.28 -44.01
N PRO A 65 -4.59 16.52 -45.32
CA PRO A 65 -3.80 15.62 -46.17
C PRO A 65 -2.40 15.38 -45.59
N GLY A 66 -2.06 14.11 -45.34
CA GLY A 66 -0.77 13.71 -44.75
C GLY A 66 -0.76 13.56 -43.22
N GLU A 67 -1.89 13.73 -42.54
CA GLU A 67 -2.08 13.42 -41.11
C GLU A 67 -2.62 11.99 -40.92
N ASP A 68 -2.04 11.26 -39.97
CA ASP A 68 -2.48 9.91 -39.58
C ASP A 68 -2.81 9.86 -38.09
N ILE A 69 -3.82 9.07 -37.71
CA ILE A 69 -4.25 8.92 -36.31
C ILE A 69 -3.50 7.72 -35.70
N GLY A 70 -2.56 8.01 -34.81
CA GLY A 70 -1.99 7.01 -33.92
C GLY A 70 -2.87 6.85 -32.69
N THR A 71 -3.27 5.61 -32.36
CA THR A 71 -3.82 5.32 -31.04
C THR A 71 -2.68 5.00 -30.08
N ILE A 72 -2.65 5.64 -28.92
CA ILE A 72 -1.77 5.18 -27.83
C ILE A 72 -2.48 4.01 -27.19
N LYS A 73 -2.16 2.80 -27.63
CA LYS A 73 -2.61 1.60 -26.92
C LYS A 73 -1.89 1.57 -25.59
N SER A 74 -2.62 1.87 -24.53
CA SER A 74 -2.18 1.55 -23.17
C SER A 74 -2.44 0.07 -22.96
N ASP A 75 -1.39 -0.74 -22.95
CA ASP A 75 -1.46 -2.17 -22.63
C ASP A 75 -1.69 -2.39 -21.11
N ARG A 76 -2.67 -1.70 -20.55
CA ARG A 76 -3.16 -1.85 -19.17
C ARG A 76 -4.54 -2.48 -19.25
N PRO A 77 -4.74 -3.69 -18.71
CA PRO A 77 -4.48 -3.99 -17.29
C PRO A 77 -3.21 -4.82 -17.05
N ASN A 78 -2.40 -4.42 -16.06
CA ASN A 78 -1.22 -5.18 -15.65
C ASN A 78 -1.61 -6.34 -14.72
N ALA A 79 -1.68 -7.56 -15.25
CA ALA A 79 -1.99 -8.76 -14.47
C ALA A 79 -0.92 -9.10 -13.40
N ASN A 80 0.29 -8.56 -13.51
CA ASN A 80 1.37 -8.83 -12.55
C ASN A 80 1.33 -7.94 -11.30
N LEU A 81 0.45 -6.92 -11.28
CA LEU A 81 0.31 -6.00 -10.15
C LEU A 81 -0.06 -6.75 -8.86
N GLU A 82 -0.99 -7.69 -8.96
CA GLU A 82 -1.42 -8.49 -7.81
C GLU A 82 -0.29 -9.36 -7.27
N SER A 83 0.47 -10.02 -8.15
CA SER A 83 1.61 -10.86 -7.75
C SER A 83 2.68 -10.04 -7.03
N PHE A 84 3.02 -8.85 -7.54
CA PHE A 84 3.97 -7.94 -6.90
C PHE A 84 3.46 -7.47 -5.53
N ARG A 85 2.20 -7.02 -5.45
CA ARG A 85 1.56 -6.60 -4.19
C ARG A 85 1.59 -7.71 -3.15
N MET A 86 1.19 -8.93 -3.52
CA MET A 86 1.22 -10.09 -2.61
C MET A 86 2.64 -10.46 -2.20
N GLY A 87 3.63 -10.35 -3.11
CA GLY A 87 5.04 -10.54 -2.79
C GLY A 87 5.57 -9.55 -1.74
N GLN A 88 5.23 -8.26 -1.87
CA GLN A 88 5.63 -7.25 -0.90
C GLN A 88 4.94 -7.46 0.45
N LEU A 89 3.64 -7.78 0.46
CA LEU A 89 2.90 -8.05 1.69
C LEU A 89 3.46 -9.28 2.45
N ARG A 90 3.91 -10.34 1.75
CA ARG A 90 4.61 -11.46 2.39
C ARG A 90 5.91 -11.04 3.05
N ALA A 91 6.71 -10.21 2.38
CA ALA A 91 7.96 -9.71 2.95
C ALA A 91 7.74 -8.77 4.13
N VAL A 92 6.65 -7.98 4.11
CA VAL A 92 6.20 -7.16 5.24
C VAL A 92 5.80 -8.04 6.42
N ALA A 93 5.00 -9.08 6.18
CA ALA A 93 4.55 -10.02 7.22
C ALA A 93 5.73 -10.70 7.93
N ALA A 94 6.70 -11.19 7.15
CA ALA A 94 7.93 -11.78 7.68
C ALA A 94 8.74 -10.78 8.54
N GLY A 95 8.75 -9.50 8.19
CA GLY A 95 9.47 -8.47 8.94
C GLY A 95 8.77 -7.99 10.22
N VAL A 96 7.44 -8.00 10.26
CA VAL A 96 6.64 -7.57 11.43
C VAL A 96 6.39 -8.73 12.40
N ARG A 97 6.72 -9.97 12.01
CA ARG A 97 6.41 -11.21 12.76
C ARG A 97 4.90 -11.44 12.93
N GLY A 98 4.13 -11.03 11.93
CA GLY A 98 2.70 -11.30 11.84
C GLY A 98 2.39 -12.30 10.73
N SER A 99 1.23 -12.94 10.81
CA SER A 99 0.74 -13.83 9.75
C SER A 99 0.44 -13.04 8.46
N PHE A 100 0.90 -13.57 7.32
CA PHE A 100 0.60 -12.98 6.01
C PHE A 100 -0.91 -12.96 5.75
N SER A 101 -1.58 -14.07 6.04
CA SER A 101 -3.03 -14.20 5.81
C SER A 101 -3.82 -13.19 6.64
N SER A 102 -3.35 -12.88 7.85
CA SER A 102 -3.94 -11.85 8.71
C SER A 102 -3.67 -10.43 8.20
N ILE A 103 -2.46 -10.14 7.73
CA ILE A 103 -2.04 -8.82 7.25
C ILE A 103 -2.67 -8.49 5.88
N ALA A 104 -2.64 -9.44 4.95
CA ALA A 104 -3.19 -9.29 3.60
C ALA A 104 -4.70 -9.54 3.54
N ARG A 105 -5.31 -10.04 4.63
CA ARG A 105 -6.69 -10.55 4.68
C ARG A 105 -6.99 -11.57 3.57
N ASN A 106 -5.99 -12.38 3.23
CA ASN A 106 -6.12 -13.45 2.26
C ASN A 106 -5.92 -14.80 2.97
N TYR A 107 -6.96 -15.63 3.00
CA TYR A 107 -6.93 -16.96 3.64
C TYR A 107 -6.92 -18.09 2.61
N ASP A 108 -6.21 -17.90 1.50
CA ASP A 108 -6.03 -18.93 0.47
C ASP A 108 -4.97 -19.96 0.91
N GLY A 109 -5.27 -21.25 0.74
CA GLY A 109 -4.33 -22.34 1.00
C GLY A 109 -4.99 -23.63 1.47
N THR A 110 -4.19 -24.69 1.61
CA THR A 110 -4.66 -25.93 2.23
C THR A 110 -4.78 -25.75 3.75
N TYR A 111 -5.64 -26.56 4.37
CA TYR A 111 -5.79 -26.56 5.83
C TYR A 111 -4.46 -26.78 6.57
N SER A 112 -3.58 -27.64 6.03
CA SER A 112 -2.25 -27.88 6.61
C SER A 112 -1.35 -26.65 6.56
N ALA A 113 -1.37 -25.87 5.47
CA ALA A 113 -0.58 -24.66 5.34
C ALA A 113 -1.07 -23.56 6.29
N GLN A 114 -2.38 -23.36 6.41
CA GLN A 114 -2.97 -22.38 7.33
C GLN A 114 -2.70 -22.73 8.80
N ARG A 115 -2.72 -24.03 9.14
CA ARG A 115 -2.37 -24.49 10.48
C ARG A 115 -0.91 -24.20 10.82
N GLN A 116 0.01 -24.44 9.89
CA GLN A 116 1.42 -24.12 10.09
C GLN A 116 1.64 -22.61 10.28
N GLU A 117 0.99 -21.80 9.45
CA GLU A 117 1.06 -20.34 9.56
C GLU A 117 0.55 -19.85 10.92
N LEU A 118 -0.55 -20.42 11.43
CA LEU A 118 -1.08 -20.06 12.75
C LEU A 118 -0.08 -20.37 13.88
N VAL A 119 0.59 -21.53 13.81
CA VAL A 119 1.58 -21.94 14.82
C VAL A 119 2.78 -21.01 14.82
N GLU A 120 3.32 -20.68 13.65
CA GLU A 120 4.45 -19.76 13.53
C GLU A 120 4.07 -18.33 13.93
N ALA A 121 2.87 -17.87 13.59
CA ALA A 121 2.38 -16.55 13.96
C ALA A 121 2.19 -16.40 15.49
N GLN A 122 1.78 -17.46 16.19
CA GLN A 122 1.59 -17.42 17.63
C GLN A 122 2.89 -17.10 18.39
N GLU A 123 4.02 -17.65 17.95
CA GLU A 123 5.33 -17.32 18.53
C GLU A 123 5.69 -15.85 18.28
N GLY A 124 5.42 -15.34 17.07
CA GLY A 124 5.58 -13.93 16.75
C GLY A 124 4.75 -13.02 17.65
N TYR A 125 3.49 -13.38 17.88
CA TYR A 125 2.57 -12.64 18.76
C TYR A 125 3.02 -12.64 20.22
N ALA A 126 3.52 -13.77 20.74
CA ALA A 126 4.06 -13.83 22.10
C ALA A 126 5.22 -12.84 22.30
N ILE A 127 6.13 -12.74 21.33
CA ILE A 127 7.26 -11.80 21.40
C ILE A 127 6.78 -10.33 21.33
N LEU A 128 5.79 -10.05 20.48
CA LEU A 128 5.20 -8.70 20.40
C LEU A 128 4.47 -8.33 21.69
N GLN A 129 3.74 -9.29 22.28
CA GLN A 129 3.06 -9.14 23.57
C GLN A 129 4.07 -8.87 24.69
N ASP A 130 5.16 -9.64 24.77
CA ASP A 130 6.22 -9.44 25.76
C ASP A 130 6.87 -8.06 25.63
N ASN A 131 7.17 -7.62 24.40
CA ASN A 131 7.70 -6.28 24.15
C ASN A 131 6.72 -5.19 24.60
N PHE A 132 5.43 -5.34 24.30
CA PHE A 132 4.40 -4.40 24.73
C PHE A 132 4.25 -4.37 26.25
N ILE A 133 4.24 -5.54 26.90
CA ILE A 133 4.20 -5.66 28.36
C ILE A 133 5.42 -4.98 28.97
N ALA A 134 6.62 -5.23 28.45
CA ALA A 134 7.85 -4.64 28.96
C ALA A 134 7.88 -3.11 28.83
N ALA A 135 7.40 -2.58 27.70
CA ALA A 135 7.45 -1.15 27.40
C ALA A 135 6.31 -0.34 28.05
N VAL A 136 5.11 -0.93 28.15
CA VAL A 136 3.89 -0.19 28.51
C VAL A 136 3.25 -0.75 29.77
N SER A 137 2.77 -1.99 29.74
CA SER A 137 1.93 -2.53 30.82
C SER A 137 2.68 -2.63 32.15
N ARG A 138 3.92 -3.13 32.13
CA ARG A 138 4.72 -3.35 33.34
C ARG A 138 5.14 -2.03 34.01
N PRO A 139 5.66 -1.01 33.29
CA PRO A 139 5.94 0.29 33.91
C PRO A 139 4.70 0.97 34.47
N VAL A 140 3.57 0.91 33.77
CA VAL A 140 2.30 1.52 34.22
C VAL A 140 1.80 0.84 35.48
N TYR A 141 1.71 -0.49 35.48
CA TYR A 141 1.28 -1.27 36.65
C TYR A 141 2.15 -0.99 37.88
N ARG A 142 3.47 -1.01 37.73
CA ARG A 142 4.40 -0.79 38.86
C ARG A 142 4.26 0.61 39.45
N ARG A 143 4.12 1.63 38.60
CA ARG A 143 3.92 3.02 39.05
C ARG A 143 2.57 3.20 39.74
N TRP A 144 1.52 2.61 39.18
CA TRP A 144 0.20 2.63 39.78
C TRP A 144 0.21 1.96 41.16
N LEU A 145 0.77 0.76 41.28
CA LEU A 145 0.84 0.02 42.54
C LEU A 145 1.63 0.81 43.59
N ALA A 146 2.80 1.34 43.23
CA ALA A 146 3.60 2.16 44.13
C ALA A 146 2.82 3.40 44.62
N THR A 147 2.06 4.04 43.74
CA THR A 147 1.24 5.22 44.09
C THR A 147 0.04 4.84 44.97
N ALA A 148 -0.60 3.70 44.71
CA ALA A 148 -1.74 3.24 45.52
C ALA A 148 -1.33 2.88 46.95
N ILE A 149 -0.12 2.32 47.13
CA ILE A 149 0.45 2.03 48.45
C ILE A 149 0.80 3.32 49.18
N THR A 150 1.48 4.28 48.53
CA THR A 150 1.84 5.55 49.18
C THR A 150 0.63 6.43 49.48
N ALA A 151 -0.44 6.32 48.70
CA ALA A 151 -1.72 6.99 48.96
C ALA A 151 -2.55 6.32 50.09
N GLY A 152 -2.11 5.17 50.61
CA GLY A 152 -2.84 4.41 51.64
C GLY A 152 -4.14 3.76 51.16
N VAL A 153 -4.34 3.65 49.83
CA VAL A 153 -5.50 2.95 49.24
C VAL A 153 -5.29 1.43 49.34
N ILE A 154 -4.05 0.99 49.25
CA ILE A 154 -3.64 -0.41 49.42
C ILE A 154 -2.72 -0.47 50.63
N ASP A 155 -3.14 -1.20 51.67
CA ASP A 155 -2.28 -1.54 52.79
C ASP A 155 -1.58 -2.87 52.52
N VAL A 156 -0.25 -2.89 52.64
CA VAL A 156 0.55 -4.08 52.34
C VAL A 156 0.70 -4.91 53.61
N PRO A 157 0.25 -6.18 53.63
CA PRO A 157 0.38 -7.02 54.81
C PRO A 157 1.85 -7.16 55.24
N PRO A 158 2.15 -7.18 56.55
CA PRO A 158 3.52 -7.21 57.05
C PRO A 158 4.28 -8.51 56.72
N ASP A 159 3.56 -9.58 56.38
CA ASP A 159 4.14 -10.88 55.98
C ASP A 159 4.41 -10.98 54.47
N THR A 160 4.25 -9.88 53.73
CA THR A 160 4.45 -9.87 52.27
C THR A 160 5.93 -9.70 51.94
N ASP A 161 6.47 -10.59 51.10
CA ASP A 161 7.82 -10.43 50.56
C ASP A 161 7.88 -9.25 49.58
N MET A 162 8.55 -8.18 50.01
CA MET A 162 8.74 -6.95 49.23
C MET A 162 9.47 -7.17 47.90
N ALA A 163 10.25 -8.25 47.75
CA ALA A 163 10.90 -8.59 46.49
C ALA A 163 9.88 -9.08 45.43
N THR A 164 8.74 -9.61 45.86
CA THR A 164 7.70 -10.16 44.98
C THR A 164 6.52 -9.23 44.76
N LEU A 165 6.41 -8.16 45.53
CA LEU A 165 5.28 -7.23 45.53
C LEU A 165 4.91 -6.68 44.14
N PHE A 166 5.91 -6.46 43.28
CA PHE A 166 5.71 -5.90 41.92
C PHE A 166 5.63 -6.96 40.82
N ASN A 167 5.61 -8.24 41.18
CA ASN A 167 5.43 -9.32 40.23
C ASN A 167 3.96 -9.42 39.87
N ALA A 168 3.68 -9.39 38.57
CA ALA A 168 2.34 -9.56 38.04
C ALA A 168 2.38 -10.55 36.88
N VAL A 169 1.34 -11.37 36.80
CA VAL A 169 1.06 -12.22 35.64
C VAL A 169 0.27 -11.37 34.66
N TYR A 170 0.79 -11.21 33.45
CA TYR A 170 0.13 -10.50 32.37
C TYR A 170 -0.48 -11.55 31.44
N SER A 171 -1.79 -11.71 31.50
CA SER A 171 -2.54 -12.57 30.59
C SER A 171 -3.39 -11.70 29.66
N GLY A 172 -3.21 -11.87 28.35
CA GLY A 172 -3.97 -11.20 27.30
C GLY A 172 -3.99 -12.06 26.06
#